data_AF-A0A9E6EXP2-F1
#
_entry.id   AF-A0A9E6EXP2-F1
#
_cell.length_a   1.000
_cell.length_b   1.000
_cell.length_c   1.000
_cell.angle_alpha   90.00
_cell.angle_beta   90.00
_cell.angle_gamma   90.00
#
_symmetry.space_group_name_H-M   'P 1'
#
loop_
_entity.id
_entity.type
_entity.pdbx_description
1 polymer ?
#
loop_
_entity_poly.entity_id
_entity_poly.type
_entity_poly.pdbx_seq_one_letter_code
_entity_poly.pdbx_strand_id
1 'polypeptide(L)'
;MNKKTFNPLSLMPYALCLFVTFNFLLSTFNCSAQGVSINANGTSADNSAMLDVSSTSSPFQGQLCPRLTIAQRNSISSPANGLFIFNIDCNNFNYNAGTPATPNWLQINPSPNIPGAAGSISGSTPVCTEQNSVAYSVPAITNATSYIWSYSGTGATISGSTNSVTIDFASTATSGILTVVGSNSCGNSSVGANFSITVNPKPTVTITNPAAACSPATLDLTAPAITSGSTSGLTFTYWTDASATITYSTPAAATTGTYYIKGTTAAGCYDIKPVTVTVNSSPVAPSSAAVDVNNFCSNAGGDITLTATGGSGTTLKWYSASCGGTAAGTGTPLTIAKPTTTNTYYARWETSSCGNSSCASVTVTVNSYSSGNQTFSYTGASQTFTVPSCVTSITVDASGASGKAGGYGGRVQTTLSVTTGETLNIYVGGTTSNASGGFNGGGTAGGGTYNRGGGGGASDIRRGGTALSNRVVVAGGGGGGGDAVYGNGGQNGDTGYTCASVCGGGGVGATQSGGGAGGSANGSGSVAGSAGGTPTQDQGGNGGYGNWVGGGGGGGGYYGGGGGGGSQVSNGGGGGGGSSYSSGTGTTYTSGYQTSSGQIIISW
;
A
#
# COMPACT_ATOMS: atom_id res chain seq x y z
N MET A 1 9.17 96.07 38.21
CA MET A 1 9.49 97.51 38.03
C MET A 1 10.78 97.58 37.22
N ASN A 2 11.04 98.44 36.23
CA ASN A 2 10.21 99.30 35.35
C ASN A 2 10.97 99.38 34.00
N LYS A 3 10.34 99.23 32.81
CA LYS A 3 9.78 100.33 31.97
C LYS A 3 10.74 101.55 31.90
N LYS A 4 11.29 101.96 30.74
CA LYS A 4 10.61 102.33 29.46
C LYS A 4 11.59 102.42 28.25
N THR A 5 11.07 102.78 27.07
CA THR A 5 11.73 102.92 25.74
C THR A 5 11.82 104.37 25.22
N PHE A 6 12.57 104.57 24.11
CA PHE A 6 12.46 105.60 23.02
C PHE A 6 13.66 106.53 22.67
N ASN A 7 13.65 106.95 21.39
CA ASN A 7 14.54 107.84 20.57
C ASN A 7 14.20 109.35 20.81
N PRO A 8 14.74 110.43 20.14
CA PRO A 8 15.29 110.56 18.76
C PRO A 8 16.51 111.54 18.55
N LEU A 9 16.65 112.15 17.35
CA LEU A 9 17.80 112.87 16.75
C LEU A 9 17.93 114.40 17.07
N SER A 10 19.14 115.00 16.90
CA SER A 10 19.49 115.94 15.76
C SER A 10 20.59 117.05 15.99
N LEU A 11 21.21 117.49 14.87
CA LEU A 11 21.86 118.81 14.55
C LEU A 11 23.35 119.17 14.90
N MET A 12 23.89 120.20 14.18
CA MET A 12 25.30 120.65 13.96
C MET A 12 25.62 122.03 14.68
N PRO A 13 26.66 122.90 14.41
CA PRO A 13 27.86 122.88 13.49
C PRO A 13 29.25 123.52 13.94
N TYR A 14 30.36 123.30 13.17
CA TYR A 14 31.61 124.12 12.89
C TYR A 14 32.50 124.73 14.04
N ALA A 15 33.77 125.24 13.91
CA ALA A 15 34.98 125.19 13.00
C ALA A 15 36.24 125.69 13.83
N LEU A 16 37.42 126.26 13.44
CA LEU A 16 38.14 126.76 12.21
C LEU A 16 39.67 127.06 12.52
N CYS A 17 40.58 127.22 11.51
CA CYS A 17 41.94 127.89 11.52
C CYS A 17 43.15 127.27 12.32
N LEU A 18 44.47 127.40 11.99
CA LEU A 18 45.24 127.92 10.82
C LEU A 18 46.77 127.45 10.80
N PHE A 19 47.29 126.96 9.64
CA PHE A 19 48.69 126.87 9.07
C PHE A 19 50.02 126.57 9.84
N VAL A 20 50.91 125.75 9.22
CA VAL A 20 52.31 126.05 8.71
C VAL A 20 52.95 124.77 8.06
N THR A 21 54.01 124.87 7.24
CA THR A 21 54.52 123.81 6.31
C THR A 21 56.04 123.54 6.32
N PHE A 22 56.48 122.31 5.98
CA PHE A 22 57.82 122.00 5.40
C PHE A 22 57.88 120.64 4.65
N ASN A 23 58.95 120.36 3.89
CA ASN A 23 59.16 119.15 3.05
C ASN A 23 60.56 118.52 3.26
N PHE A 24 60.71 117.19 3.16
CA PHE A 24 61.99 116.52 2.81
C PHE A 24 61.81 115.07 2.27
N LEU A 25 62.92 114.39 1.91
CA LEU A 25 62.98 113.31 0.91
C LEU A 25 63.24 111.87 1.45
N LEU A 26 63.11 110.88 0.55
CA LEU A 26 63.27 109.42 0.67
C LEU A 26 64.43 108.86 1.53
N SER A 27 64.16 107.73 2.19
CA SER A 27 65.08 106.55 2.21
C SER A 27 64.35 105.26 2.64
N THR A 28 64.71 104.11 2.07
CA THR A 28 64.23 102.77 2.49
C THR A 28 65.37 101.95 3.08
N PHE A 29 65.26 101.54 4.35
CA PHE A 29 66.24 100.66 5.00
C PHE A 29 65.81 99.19 4.93
N ASN A 30 66.49 98.41 4.09
CA ASN A 30 66.54 96.94 4.24
C ASN A 30 67.70 96.59 5.16
N CYS A 31 67.42 96.15 6.38
CA CYS A 31 68.44 95.66 7.30
C CYS A 31 68.50 94.12 7.27
N SER A 32 69.42 93.57 6.48
CA SER A 32 69.75 92.14 6.52
C SER A 32 70.91 91.92 7.49
N ALA A 33 70.61 91.54 8.73
CA ALA A 33 71.62 91.12 9.69
C ALA A 33 72.24 89.78 9.26
N GLN A 34 73.57 89.74 9.14
CA GLN A 34 74.37 88.53 8.93
C GLN A 34 75.20 88.28 10.19
N GLY A 35 75.43 87.02 10.56
CA GLY A 35 76.14 86.67 11.81
C GLY A 35 75.32 87.01 13.06
N VAL A 36 74.05 86.57 13.10
CA VAL A 36 73.16 86.85 14.24
C VAL A 36 73.55 85.95 15.41
N SER A 37 74.01 86.53 16.52
CA SER A 37 74.17 85.80 17.78
C SER A 37 73.03 86.12 18.75
N ILE A 38 72.50 85.08 19.40
CA ILE A 38 71.49 85.19 20.45
C ILE A 38 72.13 84.72 21.75
N ASN A 39 72.58 85.66 22.56
CA ASN A 39 73.26 85.44 23.82
C ASN A 39 73.01 86.62 24.80
N ALA A 40 73.41 86.45 26.06
CA ALA A 40 73.22 87.46 27.12
C ALA A 40 74.47 88.31 27.41
N ASN A 41 75.61 88.01 26.77
CA ASN A 41 76.93 88.59 27.03
C ASN A 41 77.44 89.53 25.91
N GLY A 42 76.66 89.73 24.85
CA GLY A 42 76.98 90.65 23.75
C GLY A 42 78.05 90.16 22.78
N THR A 43 78.39 88.87 22.77
CA THR A 43 79.37 88.31 21.82
C THR A 43 78.81 88.28 20.40
N SER A 44 79.65 88.59 19.41
CA SER A 44 79.37 88.31 17.99
C SER A 44 79.18 86.81 17.76
N ALA A 45 78.51 86.44 16.66
CA ALA A 45 78.44 85.05 16.22
C ALA A 45 79.81 84.56 15.77
N ASP A 46 80.08 83.26 15.90
CA ASP A 46 81.23 82.64 15.26
C ASP A 46 81.23 82.88 13.74
N ASN A 47 82.42 83.11 13.16
CA ASN A 47 82.59 83.45 11.74
C ASN A 47 82.06 82.38 10.76
N SER A 48 81.85 81.14 11.22
CA SER A 48 81.26 80.04 10.45
C SER A 48 79.73 79.91 10.60
N ALA A 49 79.11 80.66 11.52
CA ALA A 49 77.69 80.54 11.88
C ALA A 49 76.86 81.73 11.39
N MET A 50 75.84 81.47 10.58
CA MET A 50 74.83 82.50 10.24
C MET A 50 73.90 82.82 11.41
N LEU A 51 73.67 81.83 12.28
CA LEU A 51 72.95 81.93 13.54
C LEU A 51 73.77 81.21 14.62
N ASP A 52 74.13 81.92 15.66
CA ASP A 52 74.82 81.41 16.85
C ASP A 52 73.91 81.61 18.07
N VAL A 53 73.82 80.63 18.95
CA VAL A 53 72.95 80.65 20.14
C VAL A 53 73.74 80.07 21.32
N SER A 54 74.14 80.94 22.25
CA SER A 54 74.96 80.54 23.39
C SER A 54 74.39 81.06 24.72
N SER A 55 74.44 80.19 25.74
CA SER A 55 74.04 80.51 27.10
C SER A 55 75.22 80.29 28.03
N THR A 56 75.71 81.37 28.63
CA THR A 56 77.02 81.44 29.30
C THR A 56 76.94 81.59 30.82
N SER A 57 75.74 81.59 31.39
CA SER A 57 75.50 81.64 32.85
C SER A 57 74.26 80.83 33.24
N SER A 58 74.14 80.51 34.54
CA SER A 58 73.11 79.63 35.08
C SER A 58 71.82 80.41 35.46
N PRO A 59 70.61 79.88 35.19
CA PRO A 59 70.32 78.61 34.54
C PRO A 59 70.58 78.66 33.03
N PHE A 60 71.34 77.69 32.52
CA PHE A 60 71.66 77.60 31.10
C PHE A 60 70.39 77.38 30.27
N GLN A 61 70.25 78.14 29.19
CA GLN A 61 69.09 78.14 28.30
C GLN A 61 69.45 77.47 26.96
N GLY A 62 68.49 76.79 26.35
CA GLY A 62 68.63 76.15 25.05
C GLY A 62 67.60 76.66 24.03
N GLN A 63 67.86 76.46 22.75
CA GLN A 63 66.93 76.84 21.68
C GLN A 63 65.72 75.89 21.64
N LEU A 64 64.52 76.45 21.68
CA LEU A 64 63.28 75.70 21.43
C LEU A 64 62.86 75.90 19.96
N CYS A 65 62.98 74.87 19.13
CA CYS A 65 62.46 74.89 17.76
C CYS A 65 60.93 74.71 17.74
N PRO A 66 60.23 74.99 16.61
CA PRO A 66 58.78 74.89 16.53
C PRO A 66 58.25 73.51 16.94
N ARG A 67 57.34 73.49 17.90
CA ARG A 67 56.75 72.26 18.48
C ARG A 67 55.38 72.01 17.86
N LEU A 68 55.23 70.91 17.12
CA LEU A 68 54.05 70.61 16.31
C LEU A 68 53.59 69.16 16.51
N THR A 69 52.28 68.91 16.46
CA THR A 69 51.74 67.56 16.25
C THR A 69 52.06 67.07 14.83
N ILE A 70 51.92 65.77 14.57
CA ILE A 70 52.00 65.19 13.22
C ILE A 70 51.01 65.87 12.27
N ALA A 71 49.78 66.14 12.74
CA ALA A 71 48.77 66.84 11.96
C ALA A 71 49.21 68.27 11.61
N GLN A 72 49.71 69.03 12.58
CA GLN A 72 50.22 70.39 12.37
C GLN A 72 51.44 70.41 11.42
N ARG A 73 52.41 69.52 11.64
CA ARG A 73 53.59 69.33 10.78
C ARG A 73 53.20 68.98 9.33
N ASN A 74 52.23 68.08 9.15
CA ASN A 74 51.74 67.69 7.83
C ASN A 74 50.90 68.80 7.16
N SER A 75 50.34 69.74 7.93
CA SER A 75 49.57 70.88 7.43
C SER A 75 50.42 72.10 7.04
N ILE A 76 51.75 72.05 7.20
CA ILE A 76 52.64 73.12 6.73
C ILE A 76 52.55 73.21 5.20
N SER A 77 52.07 74.33 4.68
CA SER A 77 52.06 74.62 3.24
C SER A 77 53.48 74.84 2.72
N SER A 78 53.91 74.06 1.73
CA SER A 78 55.20 74.19 1.03
C SER A 78 56.43 74.26 1.97
N PRO A 79 56.66 73.25 2.84
CA PRO A 79 57.77 73.27 3.79
C PRO A 79 59.13 73.27 3.07
N ALA A 80 60.04 74.15 3.47
CA ALA A 80 61.39 74.19 2.91
C ALA A 80 62.12 72.85 3.08
N ASN A 81 63.04 72.53 2.17
CA ASN A 81 64.03 71.47 2.43
C ASN A 81 64.90 71.87 3.63
N GLY A 82 65.24 70.91 4.49
CA GLY A 82 65.96 71.17 5.74
C GLY A 82 65.11 71.78 6.86
N LEU A 83 63.82 72.07 6.66
CA LEU A 83 62.95 72.62 7.70
C LEU A 83 62.90 71.68 8.92
N PHE A 84 63.37 72.16 10.07
CA PHE A 84 63.57 71.40 11.30
C PHE A 84 62.56 71.78 12.38
N ILE A 85 61.86 70.78 12.93
CA ILE A 85 60.81 70.95 13.96
C ILE A 85 60.92 69.86 15.03
N PHE A 86 60.28 70.09 16.17
CA PHE A 86 60.08 69.06 17.19
C PHE A 86 58.65 68.51 17.12
N ASN A 87 58.52 67.22 16.89
CA ASN A 87 57.25 66.52 16.85
C ASN A 87 56.83 66.13 18.28
N ILE A 88 55.73 66.69 18.78
CA ILE A 88 55.28 66.45 20.16
C ILE A 88 54.53 65.13 20.34
N ASP A 89 53.94 64.59 19.28
CA ASP A 89 53.24 63.29 19.34
C ASP A 89 54.26 62.14 19.47
N CYS A 90 55.41 62.30 18.80
CA CYS A 90 56.51 61.33 18.79
C CYS A 90 57.69 61.71 19.69
N ASN A 91 57.62 62.85 20.37
CA ASN A 91 58.66 63.40 21.24
C ASN A 91 60.07 63.36 20.61
N ASN A 92 60.19 63.67 19.32
CA ASN A 92 61.44 63.60 18.56
C ASN A 92 61.61 64.72 17.53
N PHE A 93 62.85 64.96 17.11
CA PHE A 93 63.17 65.92 16.07
C PHE A 93 62.85 65.35 14.68
N ASN A 94 62.20 66.14 13.84
CA ASN A 94 61.94 65.79 12.44
C ASN A 94 62.49 66.90 11.53
N TYR A 95 62.98 66.51 10.34
CA TYR A 95 63.34 67.47 9.30
C TYR A 95 62.76 67.06 7.94
N ASN A 96 62.45 68.05 7.10
CA ASN A 96 62.03 67.79 5.73
C ASN A 96 63.24 67.52 4.82
N ALA A 97 63.51 66.25 4.54
CA ALA A 97 64.50 65.82 3.55
C ALA A 97 63.98 65.92 2.10
N GLY A 98 62.68 66.17 1.91
CA GLY A 98 62.01 66.26 0.61
C GLY A 98 61.99 67.67 0.03
N THR A 99 61.13 67.91 -0.95
CA THR A 99 60.94 69.23 -1.57
C THR A 99 59.72 69.95 -0.97
N PRO A 100 59.52 71.25 -1.23
CA PRO A 100 58.28 71.93 -0.87
C PRO A 100 57.02 71.36 -1.55
N ALA A 101 57.16 70.75 -2.73
CA ALA A 101 56.06 70.09 -3.43
C ALA A 101 55.86 68.62 -3.00
N THR A 102 56.91 67.97 -2.48
CA THR A 102 56.91 66.58 -2.03
C THR A 102 57.69 66.45 -0.71
N PRO A 103 57.07 66.81 0.44
CA PRO A 103 57.74 66.76 1.73
C PRO A 103 58.04 65.32 2.17
N ASN A 104 59.25 65.10 2.70
CA ASN A 104 59.68 63.82 3.26
C ASN A 104 60.20 64.06 4.69
N TRP A 105 59.35 63.82 5.69
CA TRP A 105 59.65 64.08 7.09
C TRP A 105 60.44 62.91 7.71
N LEU A 106 61.76 63.04 7.74
CA LEU A 106 62.64 62.07 8.39
C LEU A 106 62.85 62.40 9.87
N GLN A 107 63.02 61.37 10.69
CA GLN A 107 63.32 61.47 12.12
C GLN A 107 64.84 61.55 12.33
N ILE A 108 65.33 62.44 13.19
CA ILE A 108 66.77 62.52 13.53
C ILE A 108 67.13 61.63 14.73
N ASN A 109 66.19 61.43 15.65
CA ASN A 109 66.33 60.52 16.78
C ASN A 109 65.15 59.53 16.85
N PRO A 110 65.35 58.31 17.38
CA PRO A 110 64.26 57.39 17.67
C PRO A 110 63.19 58.05 18.53
N SER A 111 61.92 57.85 18.17
CA SER A 111 60.78 58.25 18.99
C SER A 111 60.67 57.33 20.21
N PRO A 112 60.65 57.86 21.45
CA PRO A 112 60.31 57.04 22.64
C PRO A 112 58.83 56.63 22.66
N ASN A 113 58.00 57.22 21.80
CA ASN A 113 56.56 56.96 21.69
C ASN A 113 56.22 55.94 20.58
N ILE A 114 57.21 55.20 20.04
CA ILE A 114 56.92 54.03 19.21
C ILE A 114 56.22 52.92 20.04
N PRO A 115 55.53 51.97 19.40
CA PRO A 115 54.97 50.81 20.07
C PRO A 115 56.07 49.93 20.70
N GLY A 116 55.82 49.43 21.91
CA GLY A 116 56.72 48.52 22.61
C GLY A 116 56.91 47.18 21.89
N ALA A 117 57.89 46.37 22.31
CA ALA A 117 58.10 45.05 21.72
C ALA A 117 56.86 44.16 21.86
N ALA A 118 56.52 43.42 20.79
CA ALA A 118 55.40 42.49 20.81
C ALA A 118 55.69 41.26 21.70
N GLY A 119 54.70 40.85 22.48
CA GLY A 119 54.75 39.65 23.32
C GLY A 119 54.60 38.35 22.52
N SER A 120 54.54 37.22 23.24
CA SER A 120 54.27 35.91 22.64
C SER A 120 52.89 35.83 22.01
N ILE A 121 52.82 35.32 20.78
CA ILE A 121 51.57 35.01 20.09
C ILE A 121 50.95 33.75 20.72
N SER A 122 49.63 33.72 20.85
CA SER A 122 48.82 32.59 21.29
C SER A 122 47.75 32.25 20.24
N GLY A 123 47.62 30.98 19.88
CA GLY A 123 46.65 30.48 18.91
C GLY A 123 46.83 28.98 18.66
N SER A 124 46.01 28.39 17.78
CA SER A 124 46.02 26.95 17.54
C SER A 124 47.18 26.50 16.65
N THR A 125 47.88 25.43 17.02
CA THR A 125 48.72 24.66 16.11
C THR A 125 48.84 23.20 16.58
N PRO A 126 48.85 22.18 15.69
CA PRO A 126 48.66 22.27 14.24
C PRO A 126 47.26 22.75 13.83
N VAL A 127 47.13 23.09 12.54
CA VAL A 127 45.87 23.40 11.86
C VAL A 127 45.74 22.55 10.58
N CYS A 128 44.57 22.60 9.96
CA CYS A 128 44.27 21.86 8.72
C CYS A 128 44.11 22.80 7.53
N THR A 129 44.32 22.30 6.31
CA THR A 129 43.82 22.98 5.11
C THR A 129 42.28 23.01 5.13
N GLU A 130 41.70 24.06 4.54
CA GLU A 130 40.25 24.37 4.62
C GLU A 130 39.73 24.65 6.04
N GLN A 131 40.60 25.01 6.98
CA GLN A 131 40.21 25.42 8.33
C GLN A 131 40.08 26.95 8.40
N ASN A 132 38.86 27.41 8.65
CA ASN A 132 38.52 28.84 8.69
C ASN A 132 38.45 29.39 10.12
N SER A 133 38.59 30.71 10.23
CA SER A 133 38.39 31.51 11.44
C SER A 133 39.25 31.09 12.65
N VAL A 134 40.46 30.60 12.41
CA VAL A 134 41.38 30.19 13.48
C VAL A 134 41.92 31.44 14.17
N ALA A 135 41.62 31.60 15.46
CA ALA A 135 42.00 32.78 16.23
C ALA A 135 43.49 32.76 16.63
N TYR A 136 44.14 33.91 16.46
CA TYR A 136 45.49 34.20 16.97
C TYR A 136 45.48 35.56 17.67
N SER A 137 46.24 35.68 18.76
CA SER A 137 46.27 36.88 19.58
C SER A 137 47.63 37.12 20.21
N VAL A 138 47.87 38.36 20.65
CA VAL A 138 49.06 38.80 21.39
C VAL A 138 48.59 39.74 22.52
N PRO A 139 49.32 39.84 23.65
CA PRO A 139 49.05 40.85 24.66
C PRO A 139 49.01 42.28 24.09
N ALA A 140 48.29 43.17 24.78
CA ALA A 140 48.24 44.59 24.40
C ALA A 140 49.65 45.20 24.41
N ILE A 141 50.02 45.87 23.32
CA ILE A 141 51.34 46.49 23.14
C ILE A 141 51.23 47.96 23.53
N THR A 142 52.02 48.37 24.52
CA THR A 142 52.09 49.78 24.95
C THR A 142 52.39 50.69 23.74
N ASN A 143 51.64 51.79 23.63
CA ASN A 143 51.67 52.76 22.53
C ASN A 143 51.20 52.26 21.15
N ALA A 144 50.80 51.00 20.96
CA ALA A 144 50.22 50.55 19.69
C ALA A 144 48.79 51.10 19.49
N THR A 145 48.48 51.56 18.26
CA THR A 145 47.11 51.95 17.85
C THR A 145 46.55 51.02 16.77
N SER A 146 47.39 50.21 16.14
CA SER A 146 47.04 49.14 15.20
C SER A 146 48.10 48.04 15.25
N TYR A 147 47.84 46.90 14.62
CA TYR A 147 48.72 45.74 14.57
C TYR A 147 48.91 45.29 13.12
N ILE A 148 50.16 45.06 12.73
CA ILE A 148 50.51 44.49 11.43
C ILE A 148 50.95 43.04 11.68
N TRP A 149 50.12 42.11 11.24
CA TRP A 149 50.37 40.68 11.28
C TRP A 149 50.94 40.22 9.94
N SER A 150 51.91 39.29 9.96
CA SER A 150 52.52 38.74 8.75
C SER A 150 52.76 37.24 8.91
N TYR A 151 52.37 36.47 7.89
CA TYR A 151 52.53 35.02 7.83
C TYR A 151 53.45 34.64 6.67
N SER A 152 54.44 33.78 6.92
CA SER A 152 55.44 33.40 5.91
C SER A 152 55.01 32.26 4.98
N GLY A 153 53.87 31.61 5.24
CA GLY A 153 53.33 30.53 4.42
C GLY A 153 52.36 31.03 3.35
N THR A 154 52.13 30.21 2.33
CA THR A 154 51.16 30.50 1.27
C THR A 154 49.75 30.07 1.67
N GLY A 155 48.73 30.58 0.97
CA GLY A 155 47.35 30.09 1.05
C GLY A 155 46.59 30.39 2.35
N ALA A 156 47.13 31.26 3.21
CA ALA A 156 46.44 31.74 4.40
C ALA A 156 45.99 33.20 4.23
N THR A 157 44.81 33.55 4.74
CA THR A 157 44.26 34.92 4.72
C THR A 157 44.04 35.41 6.15
N ILE A 158 44.68 36.52 6.52
CA ILE A 158 44.56 37.13 7.87
C ILE A 158 43.46 38.19 7.86
N SER A 159 42.52 38.08 8.79
CA SER A 159 41.42 39.04 8.99
C SER A 159 41.58 39.80 10.31
N GLY A 160 41.63 41.14 10.21
CA GLY A 160 41.74 42.07 11.34
C GLY A 160 43.13 42.73 11.46
N SER A 161 43.19 43.79 12.28
CA SER A 161 44.40 44.60 12.54
C SER A 161 44.52 45.03 14.01
N THR A 162 44.01 44.19 14.91
CA THR A 162 44.03 44.41 16.37
C THR A 162 45.02 43.44 17.05
N ASN A 163 45.09 43.46 18.39
CA ASN A 163 45.87 42.47 19.15
C ASN A 163 45.30 41.04 19.04
N SER A 164 44.14 40.86 18.40
CA SER A 164 43.62 39.58 17.92
C SER A 164 43.28 39.65 16.43
N VAL A 165 43.46 38.53 15.74
CA VAL A 165 43.08 38.29 14.33
C VAL A 165 42.51 36.88 14.17
N THR A 166 41.82 36.64 13.07
CA THR A 166 41.50 35.27 12.60
C THR A 166 42.25 34.97 11.31
N ILE A 167 42.60 33.70 11.09
CA ILE A 167 43.24 33.23 9.86
C ILE A 167 42.39 32.12 9.24
N ASP A 168 42.11 32.27 7.95
CA ASP A 168 41.51 31.24 7.09
C ASP A 168 42.62 30.53 6.30
N PHE A 169 42.70 29.20 6.40
CA PHE A 169 43.69 28.38 5.69
C PHE A 169 43.02 27.68 4.50
N ALA A 170 43.38 28.05 3.27
CA ALA A 170 42.84 27.45 2.05
C ALA A 170 43.29 25.99 1.86
N SER A 171 42.74 25.32 0.84
CA SER A 171 43.17 23.97 0.41
C SER A 171 44.65 23.90 0.00
N THR A 172 45.23 25.04 -0.41
CA THR A 172 46.65 25.21 -0.80
C THR A 172 47.52 25.84 0.30
N ALA A 173 47.03 25.90 1.54
CA ALA A 173 47.78 26.49 2.64
C ALA A 173 49.03 25.67 3.01
N THR A 174 50.16 26.36 3.23
CA THR A 174 51.43 25.75 3.65
C THR A 174 51.82 26.17 5.06
N SER A 175 52.61 25.32 5.74
CA SER A 175 53.18 25.63 7.06
C SER A 175 54.11 26.84 7.00
N GLY A 176 54.12 27.65 8.05
CA GLY A 176 54.85 28.91 8.06
C GLY A 176 54.95 29.55 9.44
N ILE A 177 55.60 30.72 9.51
CA ILE A 177 55.78 31.48 10.74
C ILE A 177 54.82 32.67 10.72
N LEU A 178 54.02 32.81 11.79
CA LEU A 178 53.25 34.00 12.09
C LEU A 178 54.08 34.96 12.95
N THR A 179 54.05 36.24 12.60
CA THR A 179 54.74 37.33 13.29
C THR A 179 53.81 38.54 13.41
N VAL A 180 54.10 39.44 14.34
CA VAL A 180 53.33 40.67 14.56
C VAL A 180 54.23 41.82 15.01
N VAL A 181 53.88 43.04 14.59
CA VAL A 181 54.35 44.31 15.17
C VAL A 181 53.17 45.15 15.65
N GLY A 182 53.37 45.87 16.75
CA GLY A 182 52.52 47.02 17.07
C GLY A 182 52.86 48.18 16.14
N SER A 183 51.87 48.96 15.74
CA SER A 183 52.02 50.10 14.83
C SER A 183 51.28 51.33 15.36
N ASN A 184 51.88 52.50 15.22
CA ASN A 184 51.25 53.79 15.45
C ASN A 184 51.80 54.87 14.49
N SER A 185 51.34 56.11 14.64
CA SER A 185 51.74 57.25 13.79
C SER A 185 53.22 57.67 13.90
N CYS A 186 53.96 57.14 14.89
CA CYS A 186 55.38 57.38 15.09
C CYS A 186 56.29 56.26 14.57
N GLY A 187 55.76 55.06 14.35
CA GLY A 187 56.50 53.92 13.81
C GLY A 187 55.90 52.55 14.20
N ASN A 188 56.66 51.50 13.89
CA ASN A 188 56.36 50.13 14.29
C ASN A 188 57.27 49.69 15.44
N SER A 189 56.84 48.68 16.21
CA SER A 189 57.69 47.98 17.17
C SER A 189 58.79 47.16 16.48
N SER A 190 59.72 46.63 17.28
CA SER A 190 60.45 45.41 16.89
C SER A 190 59.47 44.26 16.61
N VAL A 191 59.82 43.38 15.68
CA VAL A 191 59.06 42.16 15.38
C VAL A 191 58.98 41.27 16.64
N GLY A 192 57.79 40.73 16.91
CA GLY A 192 57.57 39.78 18.01
C GLY A 192 58.22 38.41 17.78
N ALA A 193 58.10 37.53 18.78
CA ALA A 193 58.61 36.17 18.69
C ALA A 193 57.89 35.38 17.56
N ASN A 194 58.66 34.60 16.81
CA ASN A 194 58.17 33.72 15.75
C ASN A 194 57.19 32.66 16.32
N PHE A 195 55.98 32.57 15.77
CA PHE A 195 55.02 31.52 16.08
C PHE A 195 54.88 30.56 14.89
N SER A 196 55.40 29.34 15.03
CA SER A 196 55.36 28.33 13.96
C SER A 196 53.97 27.68 13.87
N ILE A 197 53.33 27.77 12.71
CA ILE A 197 52.05 27.12 12.41
C ILE A 197 52.31 25.92 11.48
N THR A 198 52.10 24.72 11.99
CA THR A 198 52.05 23.50 11.17
C THR A 198 50.66 23.38 10.53
N VAL A 199 50.58 23.50 9.21
CA VAL A 199 49.39 23.23 8.40
C VAL A 199 49.48 21.81 7.84
N ASN A 200 48.49 20.97 8.15
CA ASN A 200 48.38 19.60 7.64
C ASN A 200 47.29 19.52 6.55
N PRO A 201 47.44 18.65 5.52
CA PRO A 201 46.36 18.37 4.59
C PRO A 201 45.13 17.79 5.31
N LYS A 202 43.96 18.37 5.02
CA LYS A 202 42.66 17.76 5.31
C LYS A 202 42.52 16.42 4.57
N PRO A 203 42.06 15.34 5.23
CA PRO A 203 41.87 14.06 4.59
C PRO A 203 40.62 14.05 3.70
N THR A 204 40.55 13.07 2.80
CA THR A 204 39.34 12.71 2.06
C THR A 204 38.73 11.45 2.68
N VAL A 205 37.47 11.53 3.10
CA VAL A 205 36.66 10.34 3.41
C VAL A 205 35.81 10.00 2.19
N THR A 206 35.87 8.74 1.78
CA THR A 206 35.12 8.17 0.67
C THR A 206 34.22 7.08 1.23
N ILE A 207 32.90 7.20 1.02
CA ILE A 207 31.90 6.27 1.55
C ILE A 207 31.16 5.54 0.44
N THR A 208 31.10 4.21 0.54
CA THR A 208 30.20 3.35 -0.22
C THR A 208 29.05 2.92 0.68
N ASN A 209 27.80 3.16 0.27
CA ASN A 209 26.64 2.69 1.02
C ASN A 209 26.60 1.13 1.00
N PRO A 210 26.25 0.47 2.13
CA PRO A 210 26.07 -0.98 2.16
C PRO A 210 24.90 -1.42 1.26
N ALA A 211 24.97 -2.64 0.74
CA ALA A 211 23.82 -3.27 0.07
C ALA A 211 22.64 -3.43 1.05
N ALA A 212 21.42 -3.23 0.56
CA ALA A 212 20.23 -3.28 1.42
C ALA A 212 19.98 -4.68 2.00
N ALA A 213 19.65 -4.74 3.29
CA ALA A 213 19.33 -5.97 4.02
C ALA A 213 17.82 -6.13 4.26
N CYS A 214 17.44 -7.22 4.92
CA CYS A 214 16.07 -7.55 5.28
C CYS A 214 15.96 -7.88 6.76
N SER A 215 14.97 -7.29 7.44
CA SER A 215 14.72 -7.49 8.87
C SER A 215 14.53 -8.99 9.21
N PRO A 216 15.16 -9.53 10.26
CA PRO A 216 15.82 -8.83 11.37
C PRO A 216 17.32 -8.54 11.18
N ALA A 217 17.90 -8.73 9.99
CA ALA A 217 19.33 -8.48 9.78
C ALA A 217 19.68 -6.99 9.82
N THR A 218 20.81 -6.66 10.45
CA THR A 218 21.43 -5.33 10.51
C THR A 218 22.60 -5.22 9.55
N LEU A 219 23.09 -4.00 9.30
CA LEU A 219 24.25 -3.74 8.44
C LEU A 219 25.45 -3.22 9.25
N ASP A 220 26.66 -3.62 8.83
CA ASP A 220 27.92 -3.27 9.49
C ASP A 220 28.62 -2.08 8.80
N LEU A 221 28.71 -0.96 9.50
CA LEU A 221 29.40 0.26 9.07
C LEU A 221 30.91 0.24 9.33
N THR A 222 31.42 -0.78 10.03
CA THR A 222 32.86 -1.00 10.28
C THR A 222 33.54 -1.84 9.19
N ALA A 223 32.75 -2.48 8.32
CA ALA A 223 33.25 -3.28 7.22
C ALA A 223 34.17 -2.44 6.28
N PRO A 224 35.42 -2.87 5.98
CA PRO A 224 36.40 -2.06 5.24
C PRO A 224 35.97 -1.58 3.85
N ALA A 225 34.99 -2.24 3.23
CA ALA A 225 34.41 -1.81 1.94
C ALA A 225 33.68 -0.47 2.05
N ILE A 226 33.08 -0.15 3.20
CA ILE A 226 32.30 1.09 3.43
C ILE A 226 33.18 2.33 3.29
N THR A 227 34.41 2.29 3.82
CA THR A 227 35.36 3.42 3.83
C THR A 227 36.45 3.31 2.74
N SER A 228 36.30 2.38 1.80
CA SER A 228 37.29 2.12 0.76
C SER A 228 37.55 3.35 -0.12
N GLY A 229 38.81 3.62 -0.44
CA GLY A 229 39.22 4.83 -1.17
C GLY A 229 39.28 6.12 -0.34
N SER A 230 39.17 6.03 1.00
CA SER A 230 39.52 7.15 1.90
C SER A 230 41.05 7.30 2.04
N THR A 231 41.51 8.42 2.59
CA THR A 231 42.93 8.62 2.94
C THR A 231 43.43 7.51 3.89
N SER A 232 44.67 7.06 3.69
CA SER A 232 45.29 6.03 4.55
C SER A 232 45.59 6.56 5.96
N GLY A 233 45.57 5.68 6.96
CA GLY A 233 45.88 6.01 8.36
C GLY A 233 44.80 6.79 9.10
N LEU A 234 43.56 6.81 8.61
CA LEU A 234 42.43 7.42 9.30
C LEU A 234 41.90 6.55 10.43
N THR A 235 41.63 7.18 11.58
CA THR A 235 40.80 6.61 12.64
C THR A 235 39.34 7.01 12.38
N PHE A 236 38.46 6.02 12.23
CA PHE A 236 37.04 6.24 11.96
C PHE A 236 36.20 6.25 13.24
N THR A 237 35.21 7.15 13.27
CA THR A 237 34.22 7.28 14.35
C THR A 237 32.82 7.48 13.75
N TYR A 238 31.79 7.05 14.48
CA TYR A 238 30.42 6.91 13.98
C TYR A 238 29.46 7.80 14.75
N TRP A 239 28.54 8.45 14.03
CA TRP A 239 27.71 9.53 14.55
C TRP A 239 26.30 9.50 13.94
N THR A 240 25.31 10.04 14.64
CA THR A 240 23.93 10.18 14.11
C THR A 240 23.65 11.57 13.52
N ASP A 241 24.61 12.49 13.60
CA ASP A 241 24.49 13.87 13.13
C ASP A 241 25.68 14.32 12.26
N ALA A 242 25.44 15.27 11.35
CA ALA A 242 26.46 15.77 10.42
C ALA A 242 27.60 16.54 11.10
N SER A 243 27.39 17.04 12.31
CA SER A 243 28.39 17.79 13.08
C SER A 243 29.30 16.89 13.94
N ALA A 244 29.04 15.58 13.97
CA ALA A 244 29.72 14.62 14.84
C ALA A 244 29.70 15.03 16.33
N THR A 245 28.48 15.21 16.86
CA THR A 245 28.19 15.58 18.25
C THR A 245 27.47 14.48 19.03
N ILE A 246 26.72 13.61 18.36
CA ILE A 246 25.96 12.49 18.93
C ILE A 246 26.57 11.17 18.45
N THR A 247 27.33 10.50 19.32
CA THR A 247 28.04 9.25 19.01
C THR A 247 27.08 8.11 18.70
N TYR A 248 27.30 7.38 17.61
CA TYR A 248 26.60 6.12 17.32
C TYR A 248 27.39 4.93 17.86
N SER A 249 26.85 4.27 18.89
CA SER A 249 27.56 3.25 19.68
C SER A 249 27.53 1.83 19.12
N THR A 250 26.70 1.55 18.11
CA THR A 250 26.52 0.19 17.54
C THR A 250 26.76 0.13 16.02
N PRO A 251 27.91 0.60 15.50
CA PRO A 251 28.16 0.70 14.06
C PRO A 251 28.10 -0.64 13.33
N ALA A 252 28.40 -1.76 14.00
CA ALA A 252 28.30 -3.11 13.43
C ALA A 252 26.87 -3.67 13.33
N ALA A 253 25.87 -2.95 13.87
CA ALA A 253 24.48 -3.38 13.95
C ALA A 253 23.50 -2.26 13.55
N ALA A 254 23.79 -1.57 12.43
CA ALA A 254 22.99 -0.46 11.96
C ALA A 254 21.62 -0.89 11.40
N THR A 255 20.58 -0.18 11.86
CA THR A 255 19.20 -0.23 11.34
C THR A 255 18.96 0.88 10.33
N THR A 256 17.86 0.82 9.57
CA THR A 256 17.49 1.82 8.55
C THR A 256 17.63 3.26 9.05
N GLY A 257 18.38 4.09 8.31
CA GLY A 257 18.66 5.47 8.67
C GLY A 257 19.88 6.04 7.94
N THR A 258 20.18 7.31 8.20
CA THR A 258 21.42 7.96 7.76
C THR A 258 22.30 8.19 8.98
N TYR A 259 23.55 7.73 8.89
CA TYR A 259 24.59 7.92 9.89
C TYR A 259 25.74 8.72 9.26
N TYR A 260 26.69 9.16 10.06
CA TYR A 260 27.85 9.92 9.61
C TYR A 260 29.15 9.25 10.08
N ILE A 261 30.08 9.09 9.15
CA ILE A 261 31.41 8.52 9.40
C ILE A 261 32.42 9.66 9.34
N LYS A 262 33.12 9.87 10.46
CA LYS A 262 34.19 10.86 10.61
C LYS A 262 35.54 10.16 10.63
N GLY A 263 36.33 10.36 9.59
CA GLY A 263 37.72 9.89 9.51
C GLY A 263 38.68 10.98 9.97
N THR A 264 39.55 10.67 10.93
CA THR A 264 40.50 11.63 11.54
C THR A 264 41.94 11.13 11.38
N THR A 265 42.86 12.01 10.94
CA THR A 265 44.30 11.69 10.83
C THR A 265 44.98 11.75 12.20
N ALA A 266 46.18 11.17 12.31
CA ALA A 266 47.02 11.29 13.51
C ALA A 266 47.38 12.74 13.89
N ALA A 267 47.24 13.70 12.96
CA ALA A 267 47.44 15.14 13.19
C ALA A 267 46.15 15.88 13.61
N GLY A 268 45.03 15.17 13.81
CA GLY A 268 43.75 15.74 14.24
C GLY A 268 42.85 16.27 13.13
N CYS A 269 43.32 16.34 11.88
CA CYS A 269 42.51 16.77 10.74
C CYS A 269 41.50 15.72 10.33
N TYR A 270 40.28 16.14 10.00
CA TYR A 270 39.18 15.22 9.72
C TYR A 270 38.30 15.64 8.55
N ASP A 271 37.56 14.67 8.04
CA ASP A 271 36.46 14.85 7.10
C ASP A 271 35.28 13.95 7.53
N ILE A 272 34.07 14.36 7.17
CA ILE A 272 32.81 13.71 7.58
C ILE A 272 31.96 13.47 6.34
N LYS A 273 31.39 12.27 6.22
CA LYS A 273 30.49 11.89 5.13
C LYS A 273 29.29 11.10 5.66
N PRO A 274 28.09 11.28 5.07
CA PRO A 274 26.94 10.44 5.38
C PRO A 274 27.11 9.02 4.81
N VAL A 275 26.51 8.05 5.49
CA VAL A 275 26.27 6.69 5.01
C VAL A 275 24.78 6.36 5.20
N THR A 276 24.14 5.80 4.17
CA THR A 276 22.72 5.44 4.21
C THR A 276 22.56 3.94 4.36
N VAL A 277 21.82 3.53 5.39
CA VAL A 277 21.52 2.15 5.74
C VAL A 277 20.07 1.85 5.38
N THR A 278 19.85 0.77 4.63
CA THR A 278 18.51 0.32 4.23
C THR A 278 18.29 -1.12 4.68
N VAL A 279 17.47 -1.29 5.72
CA VAL A 279 16.93 -2.59 6.14
C VAL A 279 15.45 -2.60 5.78
N ASN A 280 15.10 -3.39 4.77
CA ASN A 280 13.73 -3.58 4.32
C ASN A 280 12.95 -4.46 5.31
N SER A 281 11.64 -4.27 5.42
CA SER A 281 10.78 -5.14 6.23
C SER A 281 10.49 -6.45 5.50
N SER A 282 10.77 -7.58 6.15
CA SER A 282 10.36 -8.90 5.66
C SER A 282 8.82 -9.05 5.74
N PRO A 283 8.18 -9.72 4.77
CA PRO A 283 6.72 -9.81 4.72
C PRO A 283 6.14 -10.67 5.85
N VAL A 284 5.06 -10.19 6.45
CA VAL A 284 4.28 -10.93 7.45
C VAL A 284 3.12 -11.65 6.75
N ALA A 285 2.90 -12.93 7.07
CA ALA A 285 1.82 -13.72 6.50
C ALA A 285 0.43 -13.15 6.80
N PRO A 286 -0.57 -13.31 5.91
CA PRO A 286 -1.96 -13.02 6.25
C PRO A 286 -2.40 -13.86 7.45
N SER A 287 -3.23 -13.30 8.33
CA SER A 287 -3.76 -14.00 9.49
C SER A 287 -4.88 -14.99 9.14
N SER A 288 -5.58 -14.75 8.02
CA SER A 288 -6.65 -15.61 7.53
C SER A 288 -6.92 -15.40 6.04
N ALA A 289 -7.52 -16.39 5.41
CA ALA A 289 -8.11 -16.32 4.08
C ALA A 289 -9.56 -16.84 4.14
N ALA A 290 -10.42 -16.29 3.28
CA ALA A 290 -11.85 -16.56 3.23
C ALA A 290 -12.37 -16.52 1.78
N VAL A 291 -13.57 -17.04 1.58
CA VAL A 291 -14.34 -16.96 0.33
C VAL A 291 -15.78 -16.56 0.68
N ASP A 292 -16.42 -15.79 -0.20
CA ASP A 292 -17.79 -15.29 -0.05
C ASP A 292 -18.86 -16.40 -0.20
N VAL A 293 -18.69 -17.30 -1.18
CA VAL A 293 -19.60 -18.42 -1.45
C VAL A 293 -18.82 -19.73 -1.49
N ASN A 294 -19.30 -20.74 -0.76
CA ASN A 294 -18.67 -22.05 -0.64
C ASN A 294 -19.73 -23.18 -0.72
N ASN A 295 -19.30 -24.43 -0.86
CA ASN A 295 -20.16 -25.62 -0.90
C ASN A 295 -21.21 -25.61 -2.03
N PHE A 296 -20.83 -25.13 -3.21
CA PHE A 296 -21.70 -25.05 -4.40
C PHE A 296 -21.47 -26.23 -5.36
N CYS A 297 -22.31 -26.33 -6.39
CA CYS A 297 -22.27 -27.40 -7.39
C CYS A 297 -21.28 -27.12 -8.53
N SER A 298 -20.68 -28.18 -9.11
CA SER A 298 -19.70 -28.07 -10.20
C SER A 298 -20.24 -27.44 -11.49
N ASN A 299 -21.56 -27.28 -11.61
CA ASN A 299 -22.26 -26.60 -12.71
C ASN A 299 -22.87 -25.23 -12.31
N ALA A 300 -22.64 -24.73 -11.08
CA ALA A 300 -23.36 -23.57 -10.54
C ALA A 300 -23.04 -22.22 -11.21
N GLY A 301 -21.91 -22.12 -11.93
CA GLY A 301 -21.55 -20.96 -12.76
C GLY A 301 -21.28 -19.65 -12.01
N GLY A 302 -20.77 -18.66 -12.75
CA GLY A 302 -20.35 -17.36 -12.20
C GLY A 302 -19.13 -17.44 -11.28
N ASP A 303 -18.93 -16.40 -10.49
CA ASP A 303 -17.67 -16.13 -9.79
C ASP A 303 -17.76 -16.31 -8.27
N ILE A 304 -16.60 -16.30 -7.62
CA ILE A 304 -16.39 -16.19 -6.17
C ILE A 304 -15.34 -15.10 -5.88
N THR A 305 -15.42 -14.52 -4.69
CA THR A 305 -14.48 -13.52 -4.18
C THR A 305 -13.66 -14.09 -3.02
N LEU A 306 -12.37 -14.27 -3.27
CA LEU A 306 -11.35 -14.64 -2.29
C LEU A 306 -10.88 -13.37 -1.54
N THR A 307 -10.83 -13.44 -0.22
CA THR A 307 -10.41 -12.32 0.65
C THR A 307 -9.37 -12.79 1.66
N ALA A 308 -8.27 -12.06 1.82
CA ALA A 308 -7.26 -12.30 2.85
C ALA A 308 -7.19 -11.12 3.81
N THR A 309 -6.95 -11.42 5.09
CA THR A 309 -6.90 -10.44 6.19
C THR A 309 -5.51 -10.45 6.83
N GLY A 310 -5.01 -9.27 7.22
CA GLY A 310 -3.74 -9.13 7.93
C GLY A 310 -2.49 -9.37 7.09
N GLY A 311 -1.34 -9.47 7.77
CA GLY A 311 -0.02 -9.56 7.14
C GLY A 311 0.49 -8.24 6.57
N SER A 312 1.64 -8.28 5.91
CA SER A 312 2.28 -7.12 5.26
C SER A 312 3.25 -7.54 4.14
N GLY A 313 3.38 -6.71 3.12
CA GLY A 313 4.33 -6.85 2.01
C GLY A 313 3.98 -5.87 0.88
N THR A 314 4.61 -6.03 -0.30
CA THR A 314 4.34 -5.13 -1.43
C THR A 314 3.20 -5.63 -2.33
N THR A 315 2.96 -6.93 -2.37
CA THR A 315 1.93 -7.52 -3.23
C THR A 315 1.35 -8.78 -2.60
N LEU A 316 0.05 -8.81 -2.36
CA LEU A 316 -0.65 -10.06 -2.03
C LEU A 316 -0.90 -10.86 -3.32
N LYS A 317 -0.47 -12.12 -3.35
CA LYS A 317 -0.73 -13.06 -4.44
C LYS A 317 -1.49 -14.28 -3.95
N TRP A 318 -2.38 -14.78 -4.81
CA TRP A 318 -3.15 -15.99 -4.61
C TRP A 318 -2.66 -17.12 -5.51
N TYR A 319 -2.67 -18.33 -4.97
CA TYR A 319 -2.26 -19.55 -5.65
C TYR A 319 -3.31 -20.64 -5.46
N SER A 320 -3.42 -21.56 -6.40
CA SER A 320 -4.19 -22.81 -6.26
C SER A 320 -3.28 -24.02 -6.02
N ALA A 321 -3.86 -25.07 -5.43
CA ALA A 321 -3.24 -26.34 -5.04
C ALA A 321 -2.16 -26.26 -3.93
N SER A 322 -1.22 -25.31 -4.00
CA SER A 322 -0.16 -25.13 -2.98
C SER A 322 0.28 -23.68 -2.82
N CYS A 323 0.94 -23.39 -1.68
CA CYS A 323 1.48 -22.06 -1.38
C CYS A 323 2.63 -21.69 -2.34
N GLY A 324 2.36 -20.83 -3.32
CA GLY A 324 3.31 -20.50 -4.38
C GLY A 324 3.27 -21.44 -5.59
N GLY A 325 2.21 -22.25 -5.75
CA GLY A 325 1.97 -23.10 -6.91
C GLY A 325 1.47 -22.34 -8.14
N THR A 326 0.41 -22.81 -8.77
CA THR A 326 -0.22 -22.13 -9.91
C THR A 326 -0.85 -20.81 -9.46
N ALA A 327 -0.50 -19.69 -10.11
CA ALA A 327 -1.06 -18.39 -9.77
C ALA A 327 -2.56 -18.32 -10.10
N ALA A 328 -3.37 -17.91 -9.12
CA ALA A 328 -4.82 -17.69 -9.26
C ALA A 328 -5.17 -16.20 -9.45
N GLY A 329 -4.33 -15.29 -8.95
CA GLY A 329 -4.51 -13.84 -9.11
C GLY A 329 -3.73 -13.03 -8.07
N THR A 330 -4.03 -11.73 -7.97
CA THR A 330 -3.38 -10.79 -7.04
C THR A 330 -4.42 -9.86 -6.40
N GLY A 331 -4.08 -9.31 -5.23
CA GLY A 331 -4.95 -8.39 -4.48
C GLY A 331 -5.90 -9.07 -3.48
N THR A 332 -6.55 -8.25 -2.66
CA THR A 332 -7.63 -8.65 -1.74
C THR A 332 -8.65 -7.50 -1.70
N PRO A 333 -9.93 -7.72 -2.06
CA PRO A 333 -10.49 -8.94 -2.64
C PRO A 333 -9.86 -9.34 -4.00
N LEU A 334 -9.96 -10.62 -4.33
CA LEU A 334 -9.69 -11.18 -5.67
C LEU A 334 -10.94 -11.94 -6.14
N THR A 335 -11.48 -11.58 -7.29
CA THR A 335 -12.60 -12.32 -7.92
C THR A 335 -12.08 -13.30 -8.98
N ILE A 336 -12.58 -14.54 -8.96
CA ILE A 336 -12.28 -15.59 -9.94
C ILE A 336 -13.55 -16.39 -10.28
N ALA A 337 -13.59 -17.00 -11.45
CA ALA A 337 -14.64 -17.96 -11.81
C ALA A 337 -14.68 -19.14 -10.82
N LYS A 338 -15.88 -19.64 -10.50
CA LYS A 338 -16.05 -20.80 -9.61
C LYS A 338 -15.32 -22.02 -10.16
N PRO A 339 -14.43 -22.67 -9.38
CA PRO A 339 -13.81 -23.92 -9.79
C PRO A 339 -14.87 -25.03 -9.95
N THR A 340 -14.62 -25.96 -10.87
CA THR A 340 -15.48 -27.13 -11.12
C THR A 340 -15.17 -28.32 -10.19
N THR A 341 -14.08 -28.25 -9.44
CA THR A 341 -13.63 -29.25 -8.46
C THR A 341 -13.21 -28.59 -7.15
N THR A 342 -13.24 -29.33 -6.04
CA THR A 342 -12.80 -28.82 -4.73
C THR A 342 -11.32 -28.44 -4.78
N ASN A 343 -11.00 -27.19 -4.45
CA ASN A 343 -9.65 -26.64 -4.51
C ASN A 343 -9.33 -25.77 -3.29
N THR A 344 -8.10 -25.91 -2.76
CA THR A 344 -7.57 -24.99 -1.75
C THR A 344 -6.80 -23.87 -2.42
N TYR A 345 -7.13 -22.63 -2.06
CA TYR A 345 -6.45 -21.42 -2.47
C TYR A 345 -5.60 -20.88 -1.33
N TYR A 346 -4.44 -20.31 -1.67
CA TYR A 346 -3.40 -19.89 -0.74
C TYR A 346 -3.01 -18.43 -1.00
N ALA A 347 -3.14 -17.56 -0.01
CA ALA A 347 -2.75 -16.15 -0.09
C ALA A 347 -1.46 -15.91 0.68
N ARG A 348 -0.47 -15.26 0.05
CA ARG A 348 0.72 -14.73 0.73
C ARG A 348 1.07 -13.32 0.29
N TRP A 349 1.73 -12.60 1.17
CA TRP A 349 2.43 -11.36 0.83
C TRP A 349 3.82 -11.67 0.28
N GLU A 350 4.10 -11.13 -0.89
CA GLU A 350 5.42 -11.15 -1.55
C GLU A 350 6.08 -9.76 -1.46
N THR A 351 7.42 -9.75 -1.53
CA THR A 351 8.24 -8.54 -1.64
C THR A 351 9.29 -8.69 -2.75
N SER A 352 9.72 -7.58 -3.34
CA SER A 352 10.75 -7.59 -4.39
C SER A 352 12.17 -7.86 -3.88
N SER A 353 12.44 -7.70 -2.58
CA SER A 353 13.79 -7.78 -2.00
C SER A 353 13.95 -8.74 -0.82
N CYS A 354 12.89 -9.05 -0.07
CA CYS A 354 12.95 -9.85 1.16
C CYS A 354 12.18 -11.17 1.07
N GLY A 355 12.02 -11.69 -0.15
CA GLY A 355 11.30 -12.93 -0.40
C GLY A 355 9.80 -12.82 -0.05
N ASN A 356 9.26 -13.93 0.45
CA ASN A 356 7.83 -14.17 0.55
C ASN A 356 7.44 -14.68 1.94
N SER A 357 6.27 -14.29 2.41
CA SER A 357 5.66 -14.83 3.63
C SER A 357 5.11 -16.25 3.42
N SER A 358 4.84 -16.95 4.52
CA SER A 358 3.98 -18.15 4.49
C SER A 358 2.55 -17.79 4.09
N CYS A 359 1.80 -18.77 3.60
CA CYS A 359 0.42 -18.53 3.15
C CYS A 359 -0.61 -18.75 4.27
N ALA A 360 -1.65 -17.93 4.29
CA ALA A 360 -2.97 -18.36 4.76
C ALA A 360 -3.69 -19.11 3.63
N SER A 361 -4.70 -19.92 3.95
CA SER A 361 -5.45 -20.69 2.94
C SER A 361 -6.94 -20.82 3.23
N VAL A 362 -7.71 -21.07 2.18
CA VAL A 362 -9.15 -21.35 2.21
C VAL A 362 -9.48 -22.46 1.23
N THR A 363 -10.28 -23.44 1.65
CA THR A 363 -10.77 -24.52 0.78
C THR A 363 -12.13 -24.16 0.22
N VAL A 364 -12.21 -24.06 -1.11
CA VAL A 364 -13.44 -23.91 -1.88
C VAL A 364 -13.93 -25.32 -2.20
N THR A 365 -14.97 -25.75 -1.49
CA THR A 365 -15.63 -27.04 -1.63
C THR A 365 -16.64 -26.98 -2.77
N VAL A 366 -16.51 -27.91 -3.71
CA VAL A 366 -17.36 -28.04 -4.90
C VAL A 366 -17.93 -29.45 -4.92
N ASN A 367 -19.26 -29.53 -4.90
CA ASN A 367 -20.02 -30.77 -4.97
C ASN A 367 -20.15 -31.21 -6.43
N SER A 368 -19.79 -32.47 -6.71
CA SER A 368 -19.88 -33.04 -8.05
C SER A 368 -21.34 -33.19 -8.48
N TYR A 369 -21.72 -32.54 -9.58
CA TYR A 369 -22.91 -32.91 -10.34
C TYR A 369 -22.66 -34.28 -10.99
N SER A 370 -23.50 -35.27 -10.70
CA SER A 370 -23.58 -36.49 -11.50
C SER A 370 -24.76 -36.39 -12.46
N SER A 371 -24.61 -36.96 -13.66
CA SER A 371 -25.74 -37.32 -14.52
C SER A 371 -25.87 -38.83 -14.58
N GLY A 372 -27.05 -39.33 -14.90
CA GLY A 372 -27.32 -40.76 -14.91
C GLY A 372 -28.79 -41.11 -15.16
N ASN A 373 -29.08 -42.41 -15.09
CA ASN A 373 -30.43 -42.92 -15.04
C ASN A 373 -30.51 -44.19 -14.17
N GLN A 374 -31.70 -44.47 -13.66
CA GLN A 374 -32.01 -45.67 -12.90
C GLN A 374 -33.38 -46.21 -13.33
N THR A 375 -33.40 -47.49 -13.71
CA THR A 375 -34.61 -48.23 -14.09
C THR A 375 -35.12 -49.06 -12.92
N PHE A 376 -36.36 -48.81 -12.51
CA PHE A 376 -37.11 -49.56 -11.53
C PHE A 376 -38.09 -50.49 -12.24
N SER A 377 -37.84 -51.80 -12.11
CA SER A 377 -38.72 -52.86 -12.62
C SER A 377 -39.70 -53.32 -11.52
N TYR A 378 -40.71 -54.09 -11.90
CA TYR A 378 -41.65 -54.69 -10.96
C TYR A 378 -40.99 -55.69 -9.99
N THR A 379 -41.20 -55.49 -8.68
CA THR A 379 -40.66 -56.34 -7.60
C THR A 379 -41.72 -56.89 -6.65
N GLY A 380 -42.99 -56.48 -6.78
CA GLY A 380 -44.05 -56.78 -5.81
C GLY A 380 -43.98 -55.98 -4.49
N ALA A 381 -43.07 -55.00 -4.39
CA ALA A 381 -42.88 -54.16 -3.21
C ALA A 381 -42.49 -52.71 -3.59
N SER A 382 -42.53 -51.81 -2.62
CA SER A 382 -42.00 -50.45 -2.77
C SER A 382 -40.48 -50.44 -2.91
N GLN A 383 -39.98 -49.62 -3.84
CA GLN A 383 -38.56 -49.28 -4.00
C GLN A 383 -38.35 -47.81 -3.62
N THR A 384 -37.09 -47.34 -3.58
CA THR A 384 -36.76 -45.94 -3.25
C THR A 384 -35.69 -45.40 -4.17
N PHE A 385 -35.84 -44.14 -4.60
CA PHE A 385 -34.81 -43.35 -5.25
C PHE A 385 -34.37 -42.24 -4.28
N THR A 386 -33.06 -41.98 -4.17
CA THR A 386 -32.55 -40.81 -3.45
C THR A 386 -31.91 -39.87 -4.46
N VAL A 387 -32.40 -38.64 -4.53
CA VAL A 387 -31.96 -37.62 -5.49
C VAL A 387 -30.48 -37.28 -5.24
N PRO A 388 -29.58 -37.48 -6.24
CA PRO A 388 -28.15 -37.26 -6.04
C PRO A 388 -27.74 -35.81 -5.73
N SER A 389 -26.50 -35.66 -5.29
CA SER A 389 -25.82 -34.37 -5.13
C SER A 389 -26.01 -33.47 -6.33
N CYS A 390 -26.45 -32.23 -6.10
CA CYS A 390 -26.59 -31.18 -7.11
C CYS A 390 -27.67 -31.40 -8.18
N VAL A 391 -28.50 -32.44 -8.05
CA VAL A 391 -29.70 -32.64 -8.87
C VAL A 391 -30.85 -31.81 -8.30
N THR A 392 -31.46 -30.98 -9.15
CA THR A 392 -32.64 -30.13 -8.84
C THR A 392 -33.85 -30.42 -9.73
N SER A 393 -33.66 -31.26 -10.75
CA SER A 393 -34.72 -31.74 -11.64
C SER A 393 -34.41 -33.15 -12.13
N ILE A 394 -35.42 -34.01 -12.20
CA ILE A 394 -35.34 -35.34 -12.83
C ILE A 394 -36.34 -35.44 -13.97
N THR A 395 -35.99 -36.18 -15.02
CA THR A 395 -36.97 -36.69 -15.98
C THR A 395 -37.46 -38.07 -15.52
N VAL A 396 -38.75 -38.32 -15.70
CA VAL A 396 -39.41 -39.57 -15.32
C VAL A 396 -40.12 -40.12 -16.56
N ASP A 397 -39.91 -41.40 -16.83
CA ASP A 397 -40.62 -42.19 -17.82
C ASP A 397 -41.26 -43.40 -17.11
N ALA A 398 -42.54 -43.26 -16.75
CA ALA A 398 -43.29 -44.24 -15.99
C ALA A 398 -44.29 -44.96 -16.89
N SER A 399 -44.43 -46.28 -16.74
CA SER A 399 -45.42 -47.11 -17.44
C SER A 399 -46.19 -48.00 -16.48
N GLY A 400 -47.51 -48.01 -16.57
CA GLY A 400 -48.38 -48.91 -15.80
C GLY A 400 -48.36 -50.34 -16.35
N ALA A 401 -48.90 -51.31 -15.61
CA ALA A 401 -48.97 -52.70 -16.06
C ALA A 401 -50.16 -52.97 -17.00
N SER A 402 -50.04 -53.99 -17.86
CA SER A 402 -51.18 -54.51 -18.61
C SER A 402 -52.18 -55.27 -17.72
N GLY A 403 -53.45 -55.25 -18.12
CA GLY A 403 -54.46 -56.18 -17.60
C GLY A 403 -54.31 -57.56 -18.25
N LYS A 404 -54.58 -58.64 -17.49
CA LYS A 404 -54.47 -59.99 -18.06
C LYS A 404 -55.54 -60.20 -19.14
N ALA A 405 -55.12 -60.65 -20.33
CA ALA A 405 -55.97 -60.71 -21.53
C ALA A 405 -56.73 -59.39 -21.78
N GLY A 406 -56.12 -58.27 -21.42
CA GLY A 406 -56.75 -56.97 -21.29
C GLY A 406 -55.98 -55.86 -21.98
N GLY A 407 -56.29 -54.62 -21.62
CA GLY A 407 -55.65 -53.44 -22.17
C GLY A 407 -54.21 -53.30 -21.68
N TYR A 408 -53.40 -52.62 -22.49
CA TYR A 408 -52.03 -52.27 -22.14
C TYR A 408 -51.99 -51.07 -21.18
N GLY A 409 -51.01 -51.07 -20.29
CA GLY A 409 -50.78 -49.97 -19.35
C GLY A 409 -50.34 -48.69 -20.06
N GLY A 410 -50.65 -47.55 -19.46
CA GLY A 410 -50.31 -46.24 -20.01
C GLY A 410 -48.86 -45.86 -19.74
N ARG A 411 -48.42 -44.77 -20.36
CA ARG A 411 -47.11 -44.14 -20.14
C ARG A 411 -47.28 -42.68 -19.73
N VAL A 412 -46.41 -42.22 -18.83
CA VAL A 412 -46.25 -40.81 -18.45
C VAL A 412 -44.78 -40.44 -18.56
N GLN A 413 -44.48 -39.50 -19.44
CA GLN A 413 -43.16 -38.87 -19.53
C GLN A 413 -43.27 -37.45 -18.99
N THR A 414 -42.43 -37.05 -18.02
CA THR A 414 -42.61 -35.78 -17.29
C THR A 414 -41.30 -35.33 -16.62
N THR A 415 -41.17 -34.04 -16.32
CA THR A 415 -40.05 -33.47 -15.56
C THR A 415 -40.51 -33.05 -14.16
N LEU A 416 -39.88 -33.58 -13.11
CA LEU A 416 -40.12 -33.21 -11.71
C LEU A 416 -38.99 -32.34 -11.19
N SER A 417 -39.33 -31.17 -10.62
CA SER A 417 -38.41 -30.46 -9.72
C SER A 417 -38.24 -31.23 -8.42
N VAL A 418 -36.99 -31.38 -7.97
CA VAL A 418 -36.58 -32.15 -6.79
C VAL A 418 -35.56 -31.37 -5.95
N THR A 419 -35.32 -31.84 -4.73
CA THR A 419 -34.27 -31.34 -3.84
C THR A 419 -33.15 -32.38 -3.68
N THR A 420 -31.90 -31.93 -3.59
CA THR A 420 -30.75 -32.81 -3.37
C THR A 420 -30.91 -33.60 -2.05
N GLY A 421 -30.71 -34.92 -2.10
CA GLY A 421 -30.89 -35.83 -0.96
C GLY A 421 -32.33 -36.26 -0.70
N GLU A 422 -33.30 -35.79 -1.49
CA GLU A 422 -34.71 -36.16 -1.35
C GLU A 422 -34.96 -37.64 -1.65
N THR A 423 -35.65 -38.35 -0.75
CA THR A 423 -36.08 -39.73 -0.98
C THR A 423 -37.49 -39.77 -1.60
N LEU A 424 -37.58 -40.32 -2.81
CA LEU A 424 -38.82 -40.63 -3.51
C LEU A 424 -39.13 -42.13 -3.34
N ASN A 425 -40.38 -42.45 -2.97
CA ASN A 425 -40.83 -43.84 -2.92
C ASN A 425 -41.39 -44.23 -4.31
N ILE A 426 -40.95 -45.37 -4.83
CA ILE A 426 -41.20 -45.82 -6.19
C ILE A 426 -42.05 -47.09 -6.14
N TYR A 427 -43.24 -47.05 -6.73
CA TYR A 427 -44.16 -48.17 -6.82
C TYR A 427 -44.31 -48.55 -8.29
N VAL A 428 -43.98 -49.78 -8.64
CA VAL A 428 -44.04 -50.25 -10.04
C VAL A 428 -45.19 -51.23 -10.16
N GLY A 429 -46.09 -51.01 -11.13
CA GLY A 429 -47.32 -51.78 -11.28
C GLY A 429 -47.07 -53.25 -11.65
N GLY A 430 -47.82 -54.16 -11.05
CA GLY A 430 -47.77 -55.59 -11.37
C GLY A 430 -48.82 -56.01 -12.39
N THR A 431 -48.43 -56.93 -13.30
CA THR A 431 -49.38 -57.77 -14.04
C THR A 431 -49.96 -58.88 -13.14
N THR A 432 -50.91 -59.66 -13.68
CA THR A 432 -51.66 -60.66 -12.92
C THR A 432 -51.55 -62.06 -13.52
N SER A 433 -51.54 -63.09 -12.67
CA SER A 433 -51.42 -64.49 -13.10
C SER A 433 -52.69 -65.00 -13.78
N ASN A 434 -53.87 -64.68 -13.25
CA ASN A 434 -55.17 -64.71 -13.95
C ASN A 434 -56.20 -63.76 -13.31
N ALA A 435 -56.74 -64.11 -12.14
CA ALA A 435 -57.95 -63.47 -11.59
C ALA A 435 -57.71 -62.41 -10.49
N SER A 436 -56.58 -62.46 -9.78
CA SER A 436 -56.19 -61.37 -8.85
C SER A 436 -55.98 -60.07 -9.62
N GLY A 437 -56.22 -58.93 -8.98
CA GLY A 437 -55.77 -57.63 -9.48
C GLY A 437 -54.26 -57.46 -9.37
N GLY A 438 -53.71 -56.52 -10.15
CA GLY A 438 -52.29 -56.19 -10.21
C GLY A 438 -51.80 -55.45 -8.97
N PHE A 439 -50.57 -55.74 -8.55
CA PHE A 439 -49.91 -55.02 -7.46
C PHE A 439 -49.89 -53.51 -7.75
N ASN A 440 -50.19 -52.71 -6.73
CA ASN A 440 -50.42 -51.28 -6.83
C ASN A 440 -51.65 -50.93 -7.70
N GLY A 441 -52.78 -51.55 -7.38
CA GLY A 441 -54.10 -50.97 -7.63
C GLY A 441 -54.96 -51.60 -8.72
N GLY A 442 -54.57 -52.73 -9.32
CA GLY A 442 -55.47 -53.44 -10.24
C GLY A 442 -56.67 -54.05 -9.51
N GLY A 443 -57.85 -54.01 -10.13
CA GLY A 443 -59.06 -54.68 -9.65
C GLY A 443 -59.04 -56.19 -9.92
N THR A 444 -59.67 -56.99 -9.07
CA THR A 444 -59.83 -58.43 -9.30
C THR A 444 -60.84 -58.68 -10.42
N ALA A 445 -60.71 -59.80 -11.12
CA ALA A 445 -61.76 -60.28 -12.01
C ALA A 445 -63.01 -60.70 -11.22
N GLY A 446 -64.15 -60.74 -11.91
CA GLY A 446 -65.39 -61.32 -11.40
C GLY A 446 -65.35 -62.84 -11.37
N GLY A 447 -66.05 -63.42 -10.40
CA GLY A 447 -66.18 -64.87 -10.25
C GLY A 447 -67.06 -65.53 -11.33
N GLY A 448 -66.78 -66.79 -11.64
CA GLY A 448 -67.57 -67.66 -12.51
C GLY A 448 -66.84 -68.97 -12.85
N THR A 449 -67.42 -69.80 -13.71
CA THR A 449 -66.76 -71.01 -14.26
C THR A 449 -65.50 -70.65 -15.05
N TYR A 450 -65.54 -69.55 -15.80
CA TYR A 450 -64.41 -68.98 -16.52
C TYR A 450 -64.03 -67.63 -15.94
N ASN A 451 -63.29 -67.65 -14.82
CA ASN A 451 -62.66 -66.46 -14.23
C ASN A 451 -61.60 -65.92 -15.20
N ARG A 452 -61.66 -64.64 -15.56
CA ARG A 452 -60.73 -64.03 -16.53
C ARG A 452 -59.86 -62.95 -15.89
N GLY A 453 -59.51 -61.90 -16.62
CA GLY A 453 -58.39 -61.03 -16.29
C GLY A 453 -58.66 -60.07 -15.14
N GLY A 454 -57.82 -60.12 -14.11
CA GLY A 454 -57.62 -58.97 -13.23
C GLY A 454 -56.89 -57.83 -13.97
N GLY A 455 -57.20 -56.59 -13.60
CA GLY A 455 -56.59 -55.41 -14.19
C GLY A 455 -55.14 -55.21 -13.76
N GLY A 456 -54.36 -54.50 -14.57
CA GLY A 456 -52.98 -54.15 -14.27
C GLY A 456 -52.88 -53.06 -13.20
N GLY A 457 -51.84 -53.12 -12.38
CA GLY A 457 -51.54 -52.06 -11.42
C GLY A 457 -50.93 -50.81 -12.06
N ALA A 458 -51.05 -49.68 -11.37
CA ALA A 458 -50.37 -48.44 -11.72
C ALA A 458 -48.89 -48.46 -11.32
N SER A 459 -48.07 -47.71 -12.04
CA SER A 459 -46.72 -47.33 -11.59
C SER A 459 -46.73 -45.88 -11.15
N ASP A 460 -46.26 -45.58 -9.94
CA ASP A 460 -46.24 -44.24 -9.38
C ASP A 460 -44.98 -43.88 -8.58
N ILE A 461 -44.80 -42.57 -8.40
CA ILE A 461 -43.77 -41.97 -7.56
C ILE A 461 -44.45 -41.19 -6.43
N ARG A 462 -44.00 -41.36 -5.19
CA ARG A 462 -44.54 -40.70 -3.99
C ARG A 462 -43.51 -39.82 -3.29
N ARG A 463 -43.88 -38.58 -2.99
CA ARG A 463 -43.07 -37.54 -2.33
C ARG A 463 -43.57 -37.29 -0.91
N GLY A 464 -42.65 -37.26 0.07
CA GLY A 464 -42.96 -36.94 1.47
C GLY A 464 -43.81 -37.97 2.22
N GLY A 465 -43.85 -39.22 1.74
CA GLY A 465 -44.61 -40.31 2.35
C GLY A 465 -44.92 -41.44 1.38
N THR A 466 -45.60 -42.47 1.88
CA THR A 466 -45.97 -43.70 1.15
C THR A 466 -47.47 -43.81 0.87
N ALA A 467 -48.30 -42.89 1.36
CA ALA A 467 -49.76 -42.92 1.16
C ALA A 467 -50.14 -42.54 -0.28
N LEU A 468 -51.32 -42.95 -0.74
CA LEU A 468 -51.78 -42.71 -2.11
C LEU A 468 -52.00 -41.21 -2.43
N SER A 469 -52.12 -40.37 -1.40
CA SER A 469 -52.13 -38.90 -1.49
C SER A 469 -50.75 -38.27 -1.70
N ASN A 470 -49.65 -39.03 -1.53
CA ASN A 470 -48.28 -38.55 -1.79
C ASN A 470 -47.87 -38.68 -3.27
N ARG A 471 -48.73 -39.25 -4.14
CA ARG A 471 -48.44 -39.56 -5.55
C ARG A 471 -48.24 -38.28 -6.38
N VAL A 472 -47.05 -38.13 -6.97
CA VAL A 472 -46.66 -36.98 -7.84
C VAL A 472 -46.58 -37.34 -9.32
N VAL A 473 -46.44 -38.63 -9.66
CA VAL A 473 -46.54 -39.17 -11.02
C VAL A 473 -47.26 -40.50 -10.93
N VAL A 474 -48.23 -40.77 -11.80
CA VAL A 474 -48.95 -42.06 -11.89
C VAL A 474 -49.15 -42.42 -13.36
N ALA A 475 -48.60 -43.55 -13.80
CA ALA A 475 -48.95 -44.20 -15.06
C ALA A 475 -49.93 -45.34 -14.77
N GLY A 476 -51.19 -45.17 -15.16
CA GLY A 476 -52.26 -46.12 -14.86
C GLY A 476 -52.15 -47.44 -15.63
N GLY A 477 -52.60 -48.52 -15.01
CA GLY A 477 -52.68 -49.84 -15.61
C GLY A 477 -53.89 -50.01 -16.53
N GLY A 478 -53.81 -50.99 -17.44
CA GLY A 478 -54.93 -51.38 -18.30
C GLY A 478 -55.94 -52.28 -17.57
N GLY A 479 -57.20 -52.24 -17.98
CA GLY A 479 -58.24 -53.14 -17.47
C GLY A 479 -58.04 -54.57 -17.98
N GLY A 480 -58.48 -55.57 -17.21
CA GLY A 480 -58.41 -56.98 -17.57
C GLY A 480 -59.55 -57.42 -18.50
N GLY A 481 -59.36 -58.55 -19.21
CA GLY A 481 -60.36 -59.08 -20.13
C GLY A 481 -61.50 -59.85 -19.46
N GLY A 482 -62.72 -59.68 -19.94
CA GLY A 482 -63.92 -60.46 -19.58
C GLY A 482 -64.19 -61.65 -20.51
N ASP A 483 -63.62 -61.67 -21.72
CA ASP A 483 -63.57 -62.82 -22.61
C ASP A 483 -62.26 -62.86 -23.42
N ALA A 484 -61.84 -64.07 -23.81
CA ALA A 484 -60.60 -64.36 -24.51
C ALA A 484 -60.73 -64.38 -26.05
N VAL A 485 -61.94 -64.19 -26.60
CA VAL A 485 -62.17 -64.07 -28.05
C VAL A 485 -62.62 -62.65 -28.43
N TYR A 486 -63.42 -62.00 -27.58
CA TYR A 486 -63.98 -60.66 -27.83
C TYR A 486 -63.84 -59.67 -26.67
N GLY A 487 -63.83 -60.13 -25.41
CA GLY A 487 -63.98 -59.28 -24.22
C GLY A 487 -62.72 -58.57 -23.74
N ASN A 488 -61.99 -57.89 -24.63
CA ASN A 488 -60.76 -57.16 -24.29
C ASN A 488 -61.00 -56.07 -23.22
N GLY A 489 -60.09 -55.96 -22.26
CA GLY A 489 -60.04 -54.84 -21.33
C GLY A 489 -59.58 -53.53 -22.00
N GLY A 490 -59.97 -52.39 -21.42
CA GLY A 490 -59.62 -51.07 -21.89
C GLY A 490 -58.16 -50.74 -21.58
N GLN A 491 -57.50 -50.02 -22.50
CA GLN A 491 -56.17 -49.44 -22.27
C GLN A 491 -56.27 -48.30 -21.22
N ASN A 492 -55.15 -47.69 -20.82
CA ASN A 492 -55.12 -46.61 -19.83
C ASN A 492 -56.09 -45.45 -20.14
N GLY A 493 -57.08 -45.25 -19.27
CA GLY A 493 -58.15 -44.27 -19.43
C GLY A 493 -59.29 -44.69 -20.39
N ASP A 494 -59.18 -45.82 -21.07
CA ASP A 494 -60.16 -46.31 -22.04
C ASP A 494 -61.16 -47.30 -21.43
N THR A 495 -62.37 -47.31 -21.97
CA THR A 495 -63.47 -48.21 -21.59
C THR A 495 -63.23 -49.63 -22.10
N GLY A 496 -63.49 -50.63 -21.26
CA GLY A 496 -63.41 -52.04 -21.63
C GLY A 496 -64.47 -52.46 -22.65
N TYR A 497 -64.19 -53.52 -23.41
CA TYR A 497 -65.07 -53.94 -24.49
C TYR A 497 -66.45 -54.38 -23.98
N THR A 498 -67.48 -53.92 -24.68
CA THR A 498 -68.87 -54.37 -24.57
C THR A 498 -69.25 -55.04 -25.89
N CYS A 499 -69.76 -56.28 -25.85
CA CYS A 499 -70.14 -57.00 -27.07
C CYS A 499 -71.54 -56.58 -27.58
N ALA A 500 -71.84 -56.91 -28.84
CA ALA A 500 -73.04 -56.44 -29.52
C ALA A 500 -74.37 -57.06 -29.02
N SER A 501 -74.36 -58.19 -28.32
CA SER A 501 -75.61 -58.81 -27.82
C SER A 501 -75.42 -59.71 -26.59
N VAL A 502 -76.35 -59.58 -25.63
CA VAL A 502 -76.59 -60.47 -24.47
C VAL A 502 -75.38 -60.72 -23.53
N CYS A 503 -74.42 -59.80 -23.44
CA CYS A 503 -73.23 -59.88 -22.57
C CYS A 503 -73.20 -58.80 -21.49
N GLY A 504 -72.27 -58.95 -20.55
CA GLY A 504 -71.99 -57.93 -19.53
C GLY A 504 -71.40 -56.66 -20.16
N GLY A 505 -71.77 -55.49 -19.61
CA GLY A 505 -71.21 -54.21 -20.03
C GLY A 505 -69.74 -54.08 -19.68
N GLY A 506 -68.96 -53.42 -20.54
CA GLY A 506 -67.59 -53.04 -20.22
C GLY A 506 -67.52 -52.01 -19.10
N GLY A 507 -66.49 -52.11 -18.26
CA GLY A 507 -66.18 -51.08 -17.26
C GLY A 507 -65.65 -49.83 -17.93
N VAL A 508 -66.14 -48.66 -17.52
CA VAL A 508 -65.74 -47.38 -18.12
C VAL A 508 -64.29 -47.06 -17.76
N GLY A 509 -63.55 -46.44 -18.68
CA GLY A 509 -62.21 -45.94 -18.41
C GLY A 509 -62.21 -44.81 -17.38
N ALA A 510 -61.16 -44.73 -16.56
CA ALA A 510 -61.02 -43.64 -15.60
C ALA A 510 -60.54 -42.34 -16.27
N THR A 511 -61.02 -41.20 -15.78
CA THR A 511 -60.57 -39.89 -16.27
C THR A 511 -59.54 -39.28 -15.31
N GLN A 512 -58.99 -38.12 -15.66
CA GLN A 512 -58.18 -37.31 -14.75
C GLN A 512 -59.00 -36.69 -13.58
N SER A 513 -60.33 -36.83 -13.58
CA SER A 513 -61.25 -36.22 -12.62
C SER A 513 -62.20 -37.20 -11.91
N GLY A 514 -62.20 -38.49 -12.28
CA GLY A 514 -63.11 -39.48 -11.70
C GLY A 514 -62.75 -40.93 -12.03
N GLY A 515 -63.14 -41.83 -11.13
CA GLY A 515 -63.03 -43.28 -11.33
C GLY A 515 -64.02 -43.79 -12.39
N GLY A 516 -63.63 -44.84 -13.10
CA GLY A 516 -64.47 -45.45 -14.12
C GLY A 516 -65.70 -46.12 -13.50
N ALA A 517 -66.89 -45.87 -14.07
CA ALA A 517 -68.11 -46.56 -13.66
C ALA A 517 -68.05 -48.06 -13.99
N GLY A 518 -68.61 -48.89 -13.10
CA GLY A 518 -68.68 -50.34 -13.30
C GLY A 518 -69.69 -50.74 -14.39
N GLY A 519 -69.36 -51.77 -15.17
CA GLY A 519 -70.17 -52.25 -16.28
C GLY A 519 -71.40 -53.06 -15.83
N SER A 520 -72.52 -52.87 -16.52
CA SER A 520 -73.81 -53.51 -16.20
C SER A 520 -73.79 -55.04 -16.26
N ALA A 521 -74.50 -55.69 -15.34
CA ALA A 521 -74.71 -57.14 -15.34
C ALA A 521 -75.60 -57.62 -16.51
N ASN A 522 -75.46 -58.90 -16.90
CA ASN A 522 -76.40 -59.55 -17.82
C ASN A 522 -76.88 -60.91 -17.31
N GLY A 523 -78.21 -61.09 -17.23
CA GLY A 523 -78.88 -62.31 -16.77
C GLY A 523 -79.18 -62.36 -15.26
N SER A 524 -80.17 -63.19 -14.90
CA SER A 524 -80.81 -63.30 -13.57
C SER A 524 -79.91 -63.90 -12.49
N GLY A 525 -78.97 -63.11 -11.98
CA GLY A 525 -77.99 -63.50 -10.96
C GLY A 525 -76.53 -63.26 -11.37
N SER A 526 -76.28 -62.50 -12.44
CA SER A 526 -75.01 -61.80 -12.61
C SER A 526 -74.97 -60.54 -11.73
N VAL A 527 -73.77 -60.09 -11.40
CA VAL A 527 -73.51 -58.85 -10.66
C VAL A 527 -72.80 -57.86 -11.60
N ALA A 528 -73.04 -56.56 -11.40
CA ALA A 528 -72.35 -55.51 -12.13
C ALA A 528 -70.87 -55.42 -11.69
N GLY A 529 -70.02 -54.84 -12.53
CA GLY A 529 -68.69 -54.43 -12.08
C GLY A 529 -68.77 -53.36 -11.01
N SER A 530 -67.77 -53.28 -10.14
CA SER A 530 -67.62 -52.16 -9.21
C SER A 530 -67.11 -50.93 -9.97
N ALA A 531 -67.44 -49.73 -9.47
CA ALA A 531 -66.75 -48.52 -9.91
C ALA A 531 -65.29 -48.54 -9.43
N GLY A 532 -64.39 -47.88 -10.18
CA GLY A 532 -63.01 -47.68 -9.77
C GLY A 532 -62.87 -46.59 -8.70
N GLY A 533 -61.89 -46.78 -7.83
CA GLY A 533 -61.64 -45.98 -6.64
C GLY A 533 -61.08 -44.58 -6.92
N THR A 534 -61.19 -43.75 -5.89
CA THR A 534 -60.66 -42.38 -5.83
C THR A 534 -59.13 -42.36 -5.63
N PRO A 535 -58.46 -41.19 -5.70
CA PRO A 535 -57.00 -41.11 -5.62
C PRO A 535 -56.39 -41.46 -4.25
N THR A 536 -57.23 -41.63 -3.23
CA THR A 536 -56.84 -42.16 -1.90
C THR A 536 -57.08 -43.68 -1.77
N GLN A 537 -57.63 -44.32 -2.80
CA GLN A 537 -57.94 -45.76 -2.82
C GLN A 537 -57.11 -46.52 -3.86
N ASP A 538 -56.85 -45.93 -5.04
CA ASP A 538 -56.08 -46.54 -6.14
C ASP A 538 -56.44 -48.02 -6.37
N GLN A 539 -57.72 -48.26 -6.63
CA GLN A 539 -58.27 -49.59 -6.88
C GLN A 539 -59.10 -49.54 -8.14
N GLY A 540 -58.69 -50.27 -9.18
CA GLY A 540 -59.58 -50.62 -10.27
C GLY A 540 -60.80 -51.38 -9.73
N GLY A 541 -61.97 -51.10 -10.27
CA GLY A 541 -63.20 -51.74 -9.84
C GLY A 541 -63.15 -53.25 -10.08
N ASN A 542 -63.52 -54.02 -9.06
CA ASN A 542 -63.59 -55.47 -9.20
C ASN A 542 -64.66 -55.86 -10.24
N GLY A 543 -64.35 -56.85 -11.08
CA GLY A 543 -65.27 -57.37 -12.09
C GLY A 543 -66.51 -58.01 -11.47
N GLY A 544 -67.63 -57.91 -12.18
CA GLY A 544 -68.91 -58.45 -11.75
C GLY A 544 -68.96 -59.97 -11.86
N TYR A 545 -69.51 -60.63 -10.84
CA TYR A 545 -69.73 -62.08 -10.83
C TYR A 545 -70.70 -62.50 -11.95
N GLY A 546 -70.44 -63.62 -12.62
CA GLY A 546 -71.33 -64.21 -13.63
C GLY A 546 -71.37 -65.73 -13.50
N ASN A 547 -72.55 -66.33 -13.72
CA ASN A 547 -72.75 -67.77 -13.52
C ASN A 547 -71.91 -68.64 -14.49
N TRP A 548 -71.51 -68.08 -15.63
CA TRP A 548 -70.59 -68.72 -16.57
C TRP A 548 -69.28 -67.93 -16.73
N VAL A 549 -69.37 -66.60 -16.94
CA VAL A 549 -68.21 -65.75 -17.19
C VAL A 549 -68.32 -64.45 -16.37
N GLY A 550 -67.33 -64.22 -15.51
CA GLY A 550 -67.20 -62.96 -14.77
C GLY A 550 -66.59 -61.85 -15.61
N GLY A 551 -66.86 -60.60 -15.25
CA GLY A 551 -66.26 -59.43 -15.90
C GLY A 551 -64.78 -59.24 -15.57
N GLY A 552 -64.04 -58.53 -16.42
CA GLY A 552 -62.64 -58.19 -16.18
C GLY A 552 -62.50 -57.13 -15.07
N GLY A 553 -61.41 -57.18 -14.30
CA GLY A 553 -61.09 -56.18 -13.28
C GLY A 553 -60.58 -54.87 -13.90
N GLY A 554 -60.95 -53.71 -13.33
CA GLY A 554 -60.46 -52.42 -13.78
C GLY A 554 -58.96 -52.22 -13.53
N GLY A 555 -58.30 -51.34 -14.29
CA GLY A 555 -56.90 -50.98 -14.06
C GLY A 555 -56.70 -50.02 -12.89
N GLY A 556 -55.57 -50.12 -12.20
CA GLY A 556 -55.14 -49.13 -11.19
C GLY A 556 -54.72 -47.81 -11.83
N GLY A 557 -54.69 -46.71 -11.07
CA GLY A 557 -54.37 -45.39 -11.63
C GLY A 557 -54.56 -44.25 -10.65
N TYR A 558 -54.39 -43.01 -11.13
CA TYR A 558 -54.66 -41.84 -10.29
C TYR A 558 -56.13 -41.87 -9.82
N TYR A 559 -57.04 -42.19 -10.73
CA TYR A 559 -58.31 -42.84 -10.43
C TYR A 559 -58.32 -44.27 -11.03
N GLY A 560 -59.00 -45.21 -10.38
CA GLY A 560 -59.15 -46.58 -10.87
C GLY A 560 -60.17 -46.69 -12.00
N GLY A 561 -59.94 -47.59 -12.97
CA GLY A 561 -60.90 -47.93 -14.03
C GLY A 561 -62.07 -48.77 -13.50
N GLY A 562 -63.20 -48.78 -14.19
CA GLY A 562 -64.36 -49.58 -13.79
C GLY A 562 -64.15 -51.08 -14.02
N GLY A 563 -64.72 -51.92 -13.17
CA GLY A 563 -64.83 -53.36 -13.45
C GLY A 563 -65.85 -53.63 -14.55
N GLY A 564 -65.64 -54.66 -15.38
CA GLY A 564 -66.64 -55.14 -16.32
C GLY A 564 -67.77 -55.90 -15.62
N GLY A 565 -68.96 -55.94 -16.22
CA GLY A 565 -70.11 -56.69 -15.70
C GLY A 565 -70.03 -58.19 -16.00
N GLY A 566 -70.59 -59.02 -15.11
CA GLY A 566 -70.71 -60.47 -15.33
C GLY A 566 -71.86 -60.86 -16.26
N SER A 567 -71.78 -62.05 -16.85
CA SER A 567 -72.83 -62.62 -17.70
C SER A 567 -73.21 -64.05 -17.29
N GLN A 568 -74.51 -64.37 -17.41
CA GLN A 568 -75.03 -65.72 -17.18
C GLN A 568 -75.09 -66.59 -18.43
N VAL A 569 -75.15 -65.99 -19.63
CA VAL A 569 -75.49 -66.68 -20.88
C VAL A 569 -74.44 -66.49 -21.99
N SER A 570 -73.38 -65.73 -21.71
CA SER A 570 -72.36 -65.34 -22.68
C SER A 570 -71.09 -64.80 -21.98
N ASN A 571 -70.36 -63.92 -22.65
CA ASN A 571 -69.14 -63.27 -22.19
C ASN A 571 -69.37 -62.19 -21.13
N GLY A 572 -68.42 -62.05 -20.20
CA GLY A 572 -68.30 -60.89 -19.32
C GLY A 572 -67.72 -59.68 -20.07
N GLY A 573 -68.02 -58.47 -19.59
CA GLY A 573 -67.43 -57.24 -20.13
C GLY A 573 -65.97 -57.09 -19.74
N GLY A 574 -65.17 -56.41 -20.56
CA GLY A 574 -63.80 -56.03 -20.18
C GLY A 574 -63.80 -54.97 -19.07
N GLY A 575 -62.80 -54.97 -18.19
CA GLY A 575 -62.58 -53.84 -17.27
C GLY A 575 -62.03 -52.62 -18.02
N GLY A 576 -62.30 -51.41 -17.55
CA GLY A 576 -61.70 -50.18 -18.06
C GLY A 576 -60.31 -49.94 -17.47
N GLY A 577 -59.45 -49.18 -18.17
CA GLY A 577 -58.14 -48.79 -17.64
C GLY A 577 -58.26 -47.71 -16.57
N GLY A 578 -57.33 -47.72 -15.60
CA GLY A 578 -57.16 -46.59 -14.67
C GLY A 578 -56.54 -45.39 -15.37
N SER A 579 -56.52 -44.23 -14.71
CA SER A 579 -56.05 -42.97 -15.31
C SER A 579 -54.62 -42.60 -14.92
N SER A 580 -54.01 -41.72 -15.71
CA SER A 580 -52.64 -41.25 -15.52
C SER A 580 -52.59 -39.79 -15.06
N TYR A 581 -51.55 -39.44 -14.29
CA TYR A 581 -51.37 -38.13 -13.65
C TYR A 581 -49.88 -37.74 -13.54
N SER A 582 -49.61 -36.44 -13.50
CA SER A 582 -48.31 -35.88 -13.08
C SER A 582 -48.51 -34.49 -12.48
N SER A 583 -47.75 -34.17 -11.43
CA SER A 583 -47.53 -32.80 -10.93
C SER A 583 -46.30 -32.13 -11.56
N GLY A 584 -45.64 -32.79 -12.53
CA GLY A 584 -44.47 -32.31 -13.25
C GLY A 584 -44.79 -31.51 -14.52
N THR A 585 -43.76 -30.90 -15.08
CA THR A 585 -43.83 -30.09 -16.32
C THR A 585 -43.46 -30.92 -17.56
N GLY A 586 -43.81 -30.40 -18.75
CA GLY A 586 -43.51 -31.08 -20.03
C GLY A 586 -44.24 -32.42 -20.23
N THR A 587 -45.33 -32.65 -19.49
CA THR A 587 -45.93 -33.98 -19.36
C THR A 587 -46.59 -34.49 -20.64
N THR A 588 -46.13 -35.64 -21.12
CA THR A 588 -46.78 -36.44 -22.18
C THR A 588 -47.47 -37.65 -21.58
N TYR A 589 -48.73 -37.87 -21.96
CA TYR A 589 -49.50 -39.06 -21.64
C TYR A 589 -49.65 -39.94 -22.89
N THR A 590 -49.62 -41.26 -22.74
CA THR A 590 -49.83 -42.21 -23.85
C THR A 590 -50.62 -43.42 -23.37
N SER A 591 -51.82 -43.65 -23.92
CA SER A 591 -52.55 -44.91 -23.71
C SER A 591 -51.88 -46.05 -24.49
N GLY A 592 -52.14 -47.30 -24.10
CA GLY A 592 -51.79 -48.46 -24.91
C GLY A 592 -50.30 -48.86 -24.98
N TYR A 593 -49.46 -48.43 -24.04
CA TYR A 593 -48.01 -48.54 -24.18
C TYR A 593 -47.40 -49.87 -23.71
N GLN A 594 -47.68 -50.29 -22.47
CA GLN A 594 -46.96 -51.39 -21.81
C GLN A 594 -47.78 -52.68 -21.78
N THR A 595 -47.23 -53.74 -22.39
CA THR A 595 -47.85 -55.06 -22.55
C THR A 595 -47.55 -56.03 -21.39
N SER A 596 -46.56 -55.69 -20.54
CA SER A 596 -46.10 -56.49 -19.40
C SER A 596 -46.32 -55.75 -18.07
N SER A 597 -45.57 -56.09 -17.02
CA SER A 597 -45.56 -55.30 -15.78
C SER A 597 -45.00 -53.90 -16.02
N GLY A 598 -45.32 -52.97 -15.14
CA GLY A 598 -44.85 -51.59 -15.24
C GLY A 598 -43.34 -51.44 -15.14
N GLN A 599 -42.86 -50.25 -15.48
CA GLN A 599 -41.47 -49.82 -15.33
C GLN A 599 -41.45 -48.32 -15.04
N ILE A 600 -40.52 -47.85 -14.20
CA ILE A 600 -40.22 -46.43 -14.02
C ILE A 600 -38.74 -46.20 -14.31
N ILE A 601 -38.40 -45.33 -15.25
CA ILE A 601 -37.04 -44.85 -15.48
C ILE A 601 -36.95 -43.42 -14.95
N ILE A 602 -35.94 -43.14 -14.13
CA ILE A 602 -35.61 -41.80 -13.64
C ILE A 602 -34.25 -41.41 -14.22
N SER A 603 -34.11 -40.19 -14.77
CA SER A 603 -32.82 -39.67 -15.28
C SER A 603 -32.54 -38.25 -14.80
N TRP A 604 -31.26 -37.88 -14.72
CA TRP A 604 -30.74 -36.63 -14.16
C TRP A 604 -29.38 -36.23 -14.79
#